data_AF-A0A7R9W5L5-F1
#
_entry.id   AF-A0A7R9W5L5-F1
#
_cell.length_a   1.000
_cell.length_b   1.000
_cell.length_c   1.000
_cell.angle_alpha   90.00
_cell.angle_beta   90.00
_cell.angle_gamma   90.00
#
_symmetry.space_group_name_H-M   'P 1'
#
loop_
_entity.id
_entity.type
_entity.pdbx_description
1 polymer ?
#
loop_
_entity_poly.entity_id
_entity_poly.type
_entity_poly.pdbx_seq_one_letter_code
_entity_poly.pdbx_strand_id
1 'polypeptide(L)'
;LGAFTKGMNPLSPALMEVSPSDDGGSDKYMTWPLTFTPPGAQDGSAPPQAPEGAAENAGQGQWRTVRVVDRPGTVVAVREFNDASMEPVVRKADRELRECLRRDGLTPAAGDREGTVKFAQYDAIFSMGKRRGEVWID
;
A
#
# COMPACT_ATOMS: atom_id res chain seq x y z
N LEU A 1 -5.14 -6.09 -15.96
CA LEU A 1 -4.58 -4.86 -15.37
C LEU A 1 -4.84 -3.62 -16.24
N GLY A 2 -4.74 -3.70 -17.57
CA GLY A 2 -4.78 -2.51 -18.45
C GLY A 2 -5.90 -1.49 -18.19
N ALA A 3 -7.13 -1.93 -17.83
CA ALA A 3 -8.23 -1.03 -17.47
C ALA A 3 -7.99 -0.20 -16.18
N PHE A 4 -7.18 -0.73 -15.25
CA PHE A 4 -6.87 -0.13 -13.95
C PHE A 4 -5.44 0.44 -13.87
N THR A 5 -4.64 0.30 -14.93
CA THR A 5 -3.25 0.78 -14.96
C THR A 5 -2.96 1.80 -16.05
N LYS A 6 -3.94 2.10 -16.92
CA LYS A 6 -3.82 3.13 -17.95
C LYS A 6 -3.67 4.51 -17.29
N GLY A 7 -2.56 5.19 -17.58
CA GLY A 7 -2.26 6.52 -17.02
C GLY A 7 -1.67 6.52 -15.61
N MET A 8 -1.40 5.34 -15.02
CA MET A 8 -0.74 5.26 -13.72
C MET A 8 0.71 5.73 -13.83
N ASN A 9 1.18 6.47 -12.81
CA ASN A 9 2.57 6.86 -12.72
C ASN A 9 3.44 5.62 -12.43
N PRO A 10 4.48 5.33 -13.23
CA PRO A 10 5.37 4.19 -13.01
C PRO A 10 6.11 4.20 -11.66
N LEU A 11 6.18 5.36 -10.99
CA LEU A 11 6.79 5.55 -9.68
C LEU A 11 5.79 5.49 -8.53
N SER A 12 4.51 5.20 -8.80
CA SER A 12 3.51 5.03 -7.75
C SER A 12 3.73 3.72 -6.98
N PRO A 13 3.70 3.75 -5.64
CA PRO A 13 3.84 2.53 -4.85
C PRO A 13 2.59 1.65 -4.97
N ALA A 14 2.79 0.35 -5.12
CA ALA A 14 1.78 -0.65 -4.80
C ALA A 14 1.85 -0.95 -3.30
N LEU A 15 0.75 -0.74 -2.60
CA LEU A 15 0.61 -0.99 -1.16
C LEU A 15 0.08 -2.39 -0.93
N MET A 16 0.77 -3.13 -0.08
CA MET A 16 0.46 -4.48 0.31
C MET A 16 0.09 -4.49 1.78
N GLU A 17 -1.01 -5.16 2.10
CA GLU A 17 -1.39 -5.44 3.49
C GLU A 17 -1.47 -6.95 3.69
N VAL A 18 -0.73 -7.42 4.69
CA VAL A 18 -0.66 -8.84 5.06
C VAL A 18 -1.03 -8.94 6.52
N SER A 19 -2.21 -9.50 6.78
CA SER A 19 -2.66 -9.83 8.13
C SER A 19 -1.87 -11.03 8.68
N PRO A 20 -1.73 -11.16 10.01
CA PRO A 20 -1.20 -12.37 10.62
C PRO A 20 -2.12 -13.55 10.25
N SER A 21 -1.54 -14.56 9.63
CA SER A 21 -2.24 -15.80 9.28
C SER A 21 -2.09 -16.79 10.42
N ASP A 22 -3.18 -17.17 11.08
CA ASP A 22 -3.15 -18.30 12.02
C ASP A 22 -2.94 -19.64 11.29
N ASP A 23 -3.35 -19.78 10.01
CA ASP A 23 -3.17 -21.02 9.23
C ASP A 23 -3.22 -20.78 7.69
N GLY A 24 -2.18 -20.14 7.12
CA GLY A 24 -1.88 -20.19 5.67
C GLY A 24 -2.90 -19.59 4.68
N GLY A 25 -4.04 -19.06 5.13
CA GLY A 25 -5.17 -18.66 4.29
C GLY A 25 -5.66 -17.21 4.43
N SER A 26 -4.91 -16.32 5.06
CA SER A 26 -5.34 -14.91 5.17
C SER A 26 -5.28 -14.21 3.80
N ASP A 27 -6.34 -13.49 3.46
CA ASP A 27 -6.39 -12.69 2.24
C ASP A 27 -5.23 -11.67 2.19
N LYS A 28 -4.54 -11.63 1.06
CA LYS A 28 -3.49 -10.64 0.77
C LYS A 28 -4.08 -9.62 -0.18
N TYR A 29 -4.06 -8.36 0.22
CA TYR A 29 -4.59 -7.26 -0.58
C TYR A 29 -3.44 -6.45 -1.16
N MET A 30 -3.53 -6.18 -2.47
CA MET A 30 -2.69 -5.22 -3.17
C MET A 30 -3.55 -4.04 -3.57
N THR A 31 -3.12 -2.83 -3.22
CA THR A 31 -3.76 -1.56 -3.60
C THR A 31 -2.76 -0.72 -4.35
N TRP A 32 -3.18 -0.01 -5.39
CA TRP A 32 -2.34 0.95 -6.10
C TRP A 32 -3.14 2.22 -6.36
N PRO A 33 -2.49 3.39 -6.34
CA PRO A 33 -3.19 4.65 -6.55
C PRO A 33 -3.66 4.73 -8.01
N LEU A 34 -4.95 5.02 -8.18
CA LEU A 34 -5.51 5.36 -9.49
C LEU A 34 -5.37 6.87 -9.74
N THR A 35 -5.76 7.65 -8.74
CA THR A 35 -5.68 9.11 -8.71
C THR A 35 -5.37 9.55 -7.28
N PHE A 36 -4.75 10.72 -7.11
CA PHE A 36 -4.44 11.25 -5.79
C PHE A 36 -4.45 12.78 -5.81
N THR A 37 -4.71 13.35 -4.64
CA THR A 37 -4.57 14.78 -4.37
C THR A 37 -3.15 15.03 -3.83
N PRO A 38 -2.34 15.91 -4.45
CA PRO A 38 -0.98 16.15 -3.97
C PRO A 38 -0.98 16.85 -2.60
N PRO A 39 0.06 16.64 -1.76
CA PRO A 39 0.20 17.37 -0.51
C PRO A 39 0.18 18.89 -0.73
N GLY A 40 -0.63 19.61 0.03
CA GLY A 40 -0.75 21.08 -0.08
C GLY A 40 -1.74 21.57 -1.16
N ALA A 41 -2.41 20.69 -1.89
CA ALA A 41 -3.64 21.08 -2.58
C ALA A 41 -4.70 21.52 -1.56
N GLN A 42 -5.62 22.41 -1.97
CA GLN A 42 -6.68 22.90 -1.08
C GLN A 42 -7.40 21.73 -0.39
N ASP A 43 -7.50 21.79 0.93
CA ASP A 43 -8.21 20.80 1.74
C ASP A 43 -9.59 20.53 1.15
N GLY A 44 -9.87 19.27 0.82
CA GLY A 44 -11.14 18.84 0.23
C GLY A 44 -11.20 18.87 -1.30
N SER A 45 -10.12 19.18 -2.03
CA SER A 45 -10.10 18.95 -3.48
C SER A 45 -10.24 17.45 -3.76
N ALA A 46 -11.36 17.06 -4.35
CA ALA A 46 -11.62 15.68 -4.74
C ALA A 46 -10.47 15.19 -5.65
N PRO A 47 -9.97 13.96 -5.45
CA PRO A 47 -8.98 13.40 -6.35
C PRO A 47 -9.57 13.37 -7.78
N PRO A 48 -8.72 13.46 -8.83
CA PRO A 48 -9.17 13.31 -10.20
C PRO A 48 -10.04 12.06 -10.35
N GLN A 49 -11.00 12.10 -11.26
CA GLN A 49 -11.90 10.96 -11.49
C GLN A 49 -11.08 9.73 -11.89
N ALA A 50 -11.41 8.57 -11.29
CA ALA A 50 -10.76 7.31 -11.62
C ALA A 50 -10.84 7.02 -13.14
N PRO A 51 -9.90 6.23 -13.71
CA PRO A 51 -9.91 5.91 -15.13
C PRO A 51 -11.27 5.43 -15.62
N GLU A 52 -11.65 5.85 -16.84
CA GLU A 52 -12.94 5.49 -17.45
C GLU A 52 -13.14 3.97 -17.44
N GLY A 53 -14.29 3.53 -16.93
CA GLY A 53 -14.61 2.13 -16.76
C GLY A 53 -13.99 1.45 -15.53
N ALA A 54 -13.11 2.07 -14.75
CA ALA A 54 -12.56 1.44 -13.53
C ALA A 54 -13.66 1.17 -12.49
N ALA A 55 -14.54 2.14 -12.27
CA ALA A 55 -15.68 2.01 -11.36
C ALA A 55 -16.73 1.01 -11.89
N GLU A 56 -16.99 1.01 -13.19
CA GLU A 56 -17.99 0.15 -13.82
C GLU A 56 -17.52 -1.32 -13.89
N ASN A 57 -16.23 -1.55 -14.15
CA ASN A 57 -15.67 -2.88 -14.25
C ASN A 57 -15.34 -3.51 -12.88
N ALA A 58 -15.12 -2.71 -11.84
CA ALA A 58 -14.85 -3.22 -10.50
C ALA A 58 -16.01 -4.13 -10.03
N GLY A 59 -15.67 -5.31 -9.52
CA GLY A 59 -16.66 -6.30 -9.10
C GLY A 59 -17.31 -7.11 -10.25
N GLN A 60 -16.98 -6.86 -11.52
CA GLN A 60 -17.59 -7.55 -12.66
C GLN A 60 -16.65 -8.53 -13.37
N GLY A 61 -17.20 -9.67 -13.82
CA GLY A 61 -16.49 -10.63 -14.68
C GLY A 61 -15.13 -11.06 -14.13
N GLN A 62 -14.07 -10.85 -14.91
CA GLN A 62 -12.68 -11.14 -14.49
C GLN A 62 -12.15 -10.23 -13.36
N TRP A 63 -12.85 -9.13 -13.05
CA TRP A 63 -12.50 -8.15 -12.02
C TRP A 63 -13.35 -8.28 -10.74
N ARG A 64 -14.04 -9.41 -10.54
CA ARG A 64 -14.94 -9.65 -9.39
C ARG A 64 -14.32 -9.43 -8.00
N THR A 65 -13.00 -9.55 -7.87
CA THR A 65 -12.26 -9.34 -6.61
C THR A 65 -11.63 -7.95 -6.50
N VAL A 66 -11.77 -7.10 -7.51
CA VAL A 66 -11.22 -5.75 -7.54
C VAL A 66 -12.30 -4.77 -7.11
N ARG A 67 -11.95 -3.88 -6.18
CA ARG A 67 -12.79 -2.77 -5.71
C ARG A 67 -12.04 -1.46 -5.84
N VAL A 68 -12.75 -0.39 -6.17
CA VAL A 68 -12.24 0.98 -6.05
C VAL A 68 -12.53 1.44 -4.64
N VAL A 69 -11.53 2.01 -3.97
CA VAL A 69 -11.64 2.50 -2.60
C VAL A 69 -11.06 3.90 -2.51
N ASP A 70 -11.75 4.76 -1.77
CA ASP A 70 -11.19 6.05 -1.37
C ASP A 70 -10.34 5.84 -0.12
N ARG A 71 -9.09 6.33 -0.14
CA ARG A 71 -8.19 6.28 1.00
C ARG A 71 -7.89 7.71 1.46
N PRO A 72 -8.25 8.08 2.71
CA PRO A 72 -7.91 9.40 3.24
C PRO A 72 -6.39 9.54 3.40
N GLY A 73 -5.91 10.78 3.48
CA GLY A 73 -4.53 11.04 3.87
C GLY A 73 -4.27 10.52 5.28
N THR A 74 -3.15 9.82 5.47
CA THR A 74 -2.74 9.25 6.75
C THR A 74 -1.26 9.58 6.99
N VAL A 75 -0.91 9.86 8.25
CA VAL A 75 0.47 9.98 8.67
C VAL A 75 0.98 8.58 8.98
N VAL A 76 2.12 8.20 8.42
CA VAL A 76 2.71 6.90 8.63
C VAL A 76 4.18 7.04 8.97
N ALA A 77 4.67 6.20 9.87
CA ALA A 77 6.08 5.97 10.05
C ALA A 77 6.59 5.04 8.95
N VAL A 78 7.76 5.33 8.40
CA VAL A 78 8.30 4.62 7.23
C VAL A 78 9.70 4.10 7.52
N ARG A 79 9.96 2.85 7.11
CA ARG A 79 11.31 2.29 7.03
C ARG A 79 11.58 1.72 5.64
N GLU A 80 12.64 2.18 5.00
CA GLU A 80 13.07 1.69 3.69
C GLU A 80 13.80 0.33 3.79
N PHE A 81 13.70 -0.46 2.72
CA PHE A 81 14.52 -1.65 2.49
C PHE A 81 14.82 -1.82 0.99
N ASN A 82 15.99 -2.38 0.67
CA ASN A 82 16.50 -2.47 -0.71
C ASN A 82 16.57 -3.91 -1.25
N ASP A 83 16.19 -4.89 -0.45
CA ASP A 83 16.12 -6.29 -0.85
C ASP A 83 14.78 -6.61 -1.53
N ALA A 84 14.68 -7.80 -2.14
CA ALA A 84 13.41 -8.29 -2.64
C ALA A 84 12.39 -8.34 -1.49
N SER A 85 11.15 -7.89 -1.74
CA SER A 85 10.07 -7.85 -0.74
C SER A 85 9.52 -9.24 -0.40
N MET A 86 10.39 -10.11 0.10
CA MET A 86 10.05 -11.41 0.64
C MET A 86 9.64 -11.27 2.10
N GLU A 87 8.74 -12.15 2.56
CA GLU A 87 8.19 -12.10 3.91
C GLU A 87 9.24 -11.91 5.03
N PRO A 88 10.39 -12.63 5.05
CA PRO A 88 11.41 -12.44 6.10
C PRO A 88 12.01 -11.03 6.11
N VAL A 89 12.18 -10.41 4.93
CA VAL A 89 12.74 -9.07 4.77
C VAL A 89 11.76 -8.03 5.30
N VAL A 90 10.50 -8.12 4.85
CA VAL A 90 9.46 -7.16 5.23
C VAL A 90 9.17 -7.24 6.73
N ARG A 91 9.07 -8.45 7.30
CA ARG A 91 8.87 -8.64 8.75
C ARG A 91 10.05 -8.15 9.59
N LYS A 92 11.28 -8.30 9.09
CA LYS A 92 12.47 -7.74 9.76
C LYS A 92 12.40 -6.22 9.81
N ALA A 93 12.09 -5.58 8.68
CA ALA A 93 11.96 -4.13 8.61
C ALA A 93 10.80 -3.59 9.49
N ASP A 94 9.65 -4.27 9.51
CA ASP A 94 8.53 -3.94 10.41
C ASP A 94 8.93 -3.97 11.89
N ARG A 95 9.60 -5.05 12.33
CA ARG A 95 10.07 -5.17 13.71
C ARG A 95 11.04 -4.05 14.08
N GLU A 96 12.02 -3.77 13.22
CA GLU A 96 13.00 -2.70 13.44
C GLU A 96 12.33 -1.32 13.51
N LEU A 97 11.28 -1.08 12.70
CA LEU A 97 10.50 0.16 12.76
C LEU A 97 9.72 0.27 14.08
N ARG A 98 9.03 -0.79 14.52
CA ARG A 98 8.33 -0.83 15.81
C ARG A 98 9.25 -0.56 16.99
N GLU A 99 10.45 -1.12 16.97
CA GLU A 99 11.46 -0.87 18.00
C GLU A 99 11.89 0.60 18.04
N CYS A 100 12.04 1.24 16.87
CA CYS A 100 12.35 2.66 16.78
C CYS A 100 11.20 3.52 17.31
N LEU A 101 9.96 3.24 16.91
CA LEU A 101 8.77 3.94 17.42
C LEU A 101 8.68 3.85 18.95
N ARG A 102 8.85 2.65 19.52
CA ARG A 102 8.84 2.44 20.97
C ARG A 102 9.95 3.21 21.67
N ARG A 103 11.16 3.23 21.11
CA ARG A 103 12.29 3.99 21.66
C ARG A 103 11.98 5.49 21.66
N ASP A 104 11.32 5.97 20.61
CA ASP A 104 11.02 7.39 20.41
C ASP A 104 9.71 7.81 21.11
N GLY A 105 9.05 6.89 21.84
CA GLY A 105 7.82 7.15 22.58
C GLY A 105 6.56 7.30 21.71
N LEU A 106 6.64 6.86 20.45
CA LEU A 106 5.54 6.90 19.50
C LEU A 106 4.70 5.63 19.61
N THR A 107 3.38 5.79 19.57
CA THR A 107 2.43 4.68 19.65
C THR A 107 1.72 4.55 18.30
N PRO A 108 1.73 3.36 17.68
CA PRO A 108 0.96 3.11 16.46
C PRO A 108 -0.54 3.39 16.66
N ALA A 109 -1.24 3.73 15.59
CA ALA A 109 -2.68 3.94 15.61
C ALA A 109 -3.43 2.66 16.07
N ALA A 110 -4.61 2.83 16.69
CA ALA A 110 -5.39 1.74 17.30
C ALA A 110 -5.83 0.61 16.32
N GLY A 111 -5.64 0.80 15.01
CA GLY A 111 -5.91 -0.20 13.98
C GLY A 111 -4.71 -1.05 13.57
N ASP A 112 -3.48 -0.65 13.94
CA ASP A 112 -2.27 -1.38 13.60
C ASP A 112 -2.05 -2.54 14.58
N ARG A 113 -2.72 -3.64 14.27
CA ARG A 113 -2.61 -4.90 15.01
C ARG A 113 -1.19 -5.44 14.94
N GLU A 114 -0.71 -5.92 16.07
CA GLU A 114 0.55 -6.65 16.14
C GLU A 114 0.48 -7.87 15.21
N GLY A 115 1.44 -7.97 14.28
CA GLY A 115 1.49 -9.02 13.26
C GLY A 115 0.92 -8.65 11.89
N THR A 116 0.14 -7.55 11.77
CA THR A 116 -0.23 -6.99 10.47
C THR A 116 0.94 -6.19 9.92
N VAL A 117 1.30 -6.46 8.67
CA VAL A 117 2.41 -5.79 7.99
C VAL A 117 1.89 -5.06 6.77
N LYS A 118 2.15 -3.75 6.73
CA LYS A 118 1.88 -2.89 5.57
C LYS A 118 3.20 -2.52 4.90
N PHE A 119 3.29 -2.69 3.59
CA PHE A 119 4.50 -2.33 2.86
C PHE A 119 4.20 -1.82 1.46
N ALA A 120 5.05 -0.93 0.97
CA ALA A 120 5.01 -0.41 -0.38
C ALA A 120 6.08 -1.08 -1.26
N GLN A 121 5.70 -1.39 -2.49
CA GLN A 121 6.60 -1.86 -3.55
C GLN A 121 6.51 -0.92 -4.75
N TYR A 122 7.63 -0.35 -5.15
CA TYR A 122 7.67 0.62 -6.26
C TYR A 122 7.87 -0.03 -7.63
N ASP A 123 8.26 -1.29 -7.68
CA ASP A 123 8.53 -2.03 -8.91
C ASP A 123 7.49 -3.13 -9.21
N ALA A 124 6.48 -3.33 -8.35
CA ALA A 124 5.52 -4.42 -8.46
C ALA A 124 4.70 -4.41 -9.76
N ILE A 125 4.28 -3.23 -10.24
CA ILE A 125 3.43 -3.12 -11.44
C ILE A 125 4.27 -2.91 -12.71
N PHE A 126 5.30 -2.08 -12.65
CA PHE A 126 6.05 -1.64 -13.84
C PHE A 126 7.46 -2.24 -13.97
N SER A 127 7.88 -3.14 -13.07
CA SER A 127 9.17 -3.84 -13.11
C SER A 127 10.35 -2.91 -13.40
N MET A 128 10.54 -1.90 -12.55
CA MET A 128 11.51 -0.83 -12.77
C MET A 128 12.98 -1.23 -12.53
N GLY A 129 13.25 -2.50 -12.19
CA GLY A 129 14.61 -3.03 -11.94
C GLY A 129 15.31 -2.44 -10.71
N LYS A 130 14.63 -1.55 -9.95
CA LYS A 130 15.12 -0.94 -8.73
C LYS A 130 14.32 -1.50 -7.56
N ARG A 131 14.98 -2.31 -6.74
CA ARG A 131 14.40 -2.87 -5.51
C ARG A 131 14.33 -1.77 -4.47
N ARG A 132 13.20 -1.08 -4.44
CA ARG A 132 12.88 -0.09 -3.41
C ARG A 132 11.57 -0.52 -2.78
N GLY A 133 11.63 -0.86 -1.49
CA GLY A 133 10.46 -1.16 -0.69
C GLY A 133 10.46 -0.33 0.59
N GLU A 134 9.27 -0.13 1.13
CA GLU A 134 9.07 0.59 2.38
C GLU A 134 8.11 -0.19 3.27
N VAL A 135 8.35 -0.25 4.57
CA VAL A 135 7.38 -0.73 5.56
C VAL A 135 6.74 0.47 6.24
N TRP A 136 5.42 0.43 6.38
CA TRP A 136 4.61 1.52 6.90
C TRP A 136 3.91 1.08 8.19
N ILE A 137 3.88 1.94 9.19
CA ILE A 137 3.10 1.79 10.43
C ILE A 137 2.32 3.09 10.62
N ASP A 138 1.00 3.00 10.75
CA ASP A 138 0.10 4.14 10.93
C ASP A 138 0.19 4.71 12.36
#